data_AF-W7L112-F1
#
_entry.id   AF-W7L112-F1
#
_cell.length_a   1.000
_cell.length_b   1.000
_cell.length_c   1.000
_cell.angle_alpha   90.00
_cell.angle_beta   90.00
_cell.angle_gamma   90.00
#
_symmetry.space_group_name_H-M   'P 1'
#
loop_
_entity.id
_entity.type
_entity.pdbx_description
1 polymer ?
#
loop_
_entity_poly.entity_id
_entity_poly.type
_entity_poly.pdbx_seq_one_letter_code
_entity_poly.pdbx_strand_id
1 'polypeptide(L)'
;MNKIHFRDQQQVIMDSLKQAQKEVLIAVAWLNFELYSDIFISLAARNVKVKIVVNGDKKNSQHDSWIKQLKEAGIKIKQLRMWSPKNYMHHKFCIIDKRKLLIGSFNWSKNANNNFENLMELYDESIINPTRDEFSYLWGLNKKTIELQKQLKCPACRERTFKLLIVHLKAEDDHEYTECKIVSVCGCEDKYEDLDREYINPSFYHSIVSIAEYYNEQTDHLSDFPEQLAILEEEYDYDIKKFLQQLQSQFSIHAVALLEYNSISMDGEGEWSTEVIWKDRFAFGIKRSFEGSFDLI
;
A
#
# COMPACT_ATOMS: atom_id res chain seq x y z
N MET A 1 -6.63 29.67 1.25
CA MET A 1 -7.83 29.43 2.08
C MET A 1 -8.55 28.23 1.51
N ASN A 2 -8.89 27.26 2.35
CA ASN A 2 -9.60 26.05 1.93
C ASN A 2 -11.02 26.40 1.44
N LYS A 3 -11.53 25.65 0.45
CA LYS A 3 -12.86 25.86 -0.14
C LYS A 3 -13.57 24.53 -0.34
N ILE A 4 -14.89 24.57 -0.37
CA ILE A 4 -15.74 23.44 -0.76
C ILE A 4 -16.69 23.88 -1.88
N HIS A 5 -16.86 23.00 -2.86
CA HIS A 5 -17.65 23.21 -4.06
C HIS A 5 -18.70 22.10 -4.19
N PHE A 6 -19.97 22.51 -4.28
CA PHE A 6 -21.10 21.63 -4.57
C PHE A 6 -21.66 21.83 -5.99
N ARG A 7 -21.05 22.75 -6.76
CA ARG A 7 -21.34 23.05 -8.16
C ARG A 7 -20.03 23.40 -8.87
N ASP A 8 -20.06 23.33 -10.21
CA ASP A 8 -18.96 23.72 -11.10
C ASP A 8 -17.62 23.02 -10.81
N GLN A 9 -17.66 21.84 -10.19
CA GLN A 9 -16.47 21.09 -9.77
C GLN A 9 -15.54 20.82 -10.96
N GLN A 10 -16.10 20.48 -12.13
CA GLN A 10 -15.33 20.27 -13.36
C GLN A 10 -14.53 21.51 -13.76
N GLN A 11 -15.15 22.70 -13.70
CA GLN A 11 -14.49 23.96 -14.06
C GLN A 11 -13.37 24.30 -13.08
N VAL A 12 -13.62 24.13 -11.77
CA VAL A 12 -12.62 24.31 -10.71
C VAL A 12 -11.41 23.41 -10.93
N ILE A 13 -11.63 22.14 -11.29
CA ILE A 13 -10.56 21.19 -11.63
C ILE A 13 -9.77 21.69 -12.85
N MET A 14 -10.47 22.02 -13.95
CA MET A 14 -9.81 22.44 -15.19
C MET A 14 -8.97 23.70 -14.99
N ASP A 15 -9.46 24.69 -14.25
CA ASP A 15 -8.72 25.93 -14.00
C ASP A 15 -7.55 25.73 -13.04
N SER A 16 -7.70 24.86 -12.05
CA SER A 16 -6.61 24.46 -11.18
C SER A 16 -5.48 23.77 -11.95
N LEU A 17 -5.82 22.86 -12.86
CA LEU A 17 -4.84 22.17 -13.71
C LEU A 17 -4.09 23.14 -14.61
N LYS A 18 -4.78 24.11 -15.24
CA LYS A 18 -4.14 25.12 -16.09
C LYS A 18 -3.07 25.93 -15.33
N GLN A 19 -3.28 26.16 -14.03
CA GLN A 19 -2.35 26.93 -13.19
C GLN A 19 -1.12 26.14 -12.71
N ALA A 20 -1.10 24.81 -12.84
CA ALA A 20 0.00 23.97 -12.36
C ALA A 20 1.33 24.32 -13.05
N GLN A 21 2.44 24.31 -12.30
CA GLN A 21 3.75 24.76 -12.78
C GLN A 21 4.85 23.70 -12.74
N LYS A 22 4.76 22.70 -11.86
CA LYS A 22 5.83 21.73 -11.57
C LYS A 22 5.35 20.29 -11.67
N GLU A 23 4.25 19.96 -11.00
CA GLU A 23 3.77 18.59 -10.89
C GLU A 23 2.26 18.51 -10.71
N VAL A 24 1.65 17.48 -11.31
CA VAL A 24 0.25 17.12 -11.15
C VAL A 24 0.16 15.61 -10.93
N LEU A 25 -0.41 15.20 -9.78
CA LEU A 25 -0.64 13.81 -9.42
C LEU A 25 -2.15 13.58 -9.33
N ILE A 26 -2.72 12.74 -10.19
CA ILE A 26 -4.17 12.51 -10.28
C ILE A 26 -4.48 11.05 -9.98
N ALA A 27 -5.30 10.77 -8.96
CA ALA A 27 -5.87 9.45 -8.72
C ALA A 27 -7.39 9.56 -8.71
N VAL A 28 -8.02 9.14 -9.82
CA VAL A 28 -9.47 9.21 -9.99
C VAL A 28 -10.02 7.91 -10.56
N ALA A 29 -11.15 7.43 -10.06
CA ALA A 29 -11.74 6.17 -10.53
C ALA A 29 -12.02 6.22 -12.05
N TRP A 30 -12.66 7.29 -12.52
CA TRP A 30 -13.02 7.48 -13.92
C TRP A 30 -12.63 8.87 -14.40
N LEU A 31 -11.99 8.91 -15.57
CA LEU A 31 -11.53 10.14 -16.22
C LEU A 31 -11.90 10.13 -17.69
N ASN A 32 -12.58 11.19 -18.14
CA ASN A 32 -12.84 11.40 -19.56
C ASN A 32 -11.61 12.04 -20.21
N PHE A 33 -10.72 11.23 -20.80
CA PHE A 33 -9.43 11.72 -21.31
C PHE A 33 -9.57 12.70 -22.48
N GLU A 34 -10.63 12.56 -23.28
CA GLU A 34 -10.96 13.48 -24.38
C GLU A 34 -11.24 14.90 -23.83
N LEU A 35 -12.00 15.02 -22.75
CA LEU A 35 -12.37 16.32 -22.18
C LEU A 35 -11.17 17.09 -21.61
N TYR A 36 -10.17 16.39 -21.08
CA TYR A 36 -9.00 16.99 -20.42
C TYR A 36 -7.74 16.98 -21.29
N SER A 37 -7.79 16.43 -22.51
CA SER A 37 -6.60 16.19 -23.36
C SER A 37 -5.78 17.45 -23.59
N ASP A 38 -6.42 18.55 -23.96
CA ASP A 38 -5.73 19.80 -24.32
C ASP A 38 -5.00 20.41 -23.11
N ILE A 39 -5.60 20.29 -21.92
CA ILE A 39 -4.97 20.72 -20.67
C ILE A 39 -3.74 19.87 -20.39
N PHE A 40 -3.83 18.54 -20.52
CA PHE A 40 -2.69 17.66 -20.29
C PHE A 40 -1.58 17.88 -21.31
N ILE A 41 -1.90 18.09 -22.59
CA ILE A 41 -0.93 18.42 -23.64
C ILE A 41 -0.24 19.76 -23.32
N SER A 42 -1.00 20.77 -22.92
CA SER A 42 -0.45 22.07 -22.51
C SER A 42 0.47 21.95 -21.29
N LEU A 43 0.13 21.10 -20.32
CA LEU A 43 0.98 20.83 -19.15
C LEU A 43 2.29 20.16 -19.56
N ALA A 44 2.23 19.16 -20.44
CA ALA A 44 3.42 18.47 -20.95
C ALA A 44 4.34 19.43 -21.71
N ALA A 45 3.78 20.29 -22.57
CA ALA A 45 4.53 21.30 -23.32
C ALA A 45 5.23 22.32 -22.40
N ARG A 46 4.69 22.56 -21.20
CA ARG A 46 5.30 23.40 -20.15
C ARG A 46 6.25 22.64 -19.23
N ASN A 47 6.60 21.39 -19.57
CA ASN A 47 7.44 20.49 -18.76
C ASN A 47 6.89 20.21 -17.34
N VAL A 48 5.57 20.33 -17.15
CA VAL A 48 4.93 19.94 -15.89
C VAL A 48 4.87 18.42 -15.81
N LYS A 49 5.36 17.84 -14.71
CA LYS A 49 5.33 16.38 -14.50
C LYS A 49 3.91 15.93 -14.19
N VAL A 50 3.28 15.18 -15.09
CA VAL A 50 1.92 14.68 -14.87
C VAL A 50 1.94 13.16 -14.70
N LYS A 51 1.37 12.69 -13.59
CA LYS A 51 1.13 11.26 -13.33
C LYS A 51 -0.35 11.03 -13.03
N ILE A 52 -0.95 10.06 -13.70
CA ILE A 52 -2.38 9.75 -13.59
C ILE A 52 -2.56 8.26 -13.27
N VAL A 53 -3.29 7.95 -12.21
CA VAL A 53 -3.78 6.61 -11.89
C VAL A 53 -5.30 6.60 -12.06
N VAL A 54 -5.80 5.68 -12.89
CA VAL A 54 -7.23 5.45 -13.08
C VAL A 54 -7.59 3.99 -12.86
N ASN A 55 -8.87 3.71 -12.61
CA ASN A 55 -9.33 2.33 -12.51
C ASN A 55 -9.20 1.60 -13.86
N GLY A 56 -8.69 0.37 -13.86
CA GLY A 56 -8.51 -0.44 -15.05
C GLY A 56 -9.78 -1.19 -15.47
N ASP A 57 -10.77 -0.47 -15.99
CA ASP A 57 -12.04 -1.03 -16.46
C ASP A 57 -12.43 -0.54 -17.87
N LYS A 58 -13.60 -0.98 -18.35
CA LYS A 58 -14.14 -0.59 -19.66
C LYS A 58 -14.45 0.91 -19.77
N LYS A 59 -14.79 1.58 -18.66
CA LYS A 59 -15.14 3.01 -18.65
C LYS A 59 -13.92 3.88 -18.95
N ASN A 60 -12.73 3.47 -18.54
CA ASN A 60 -11.49 4.15 -18.92
C ASN A 60 -10.90 3.60 -20.23
N SER A 61 -11.01 2.29 -20.51
CA SER A 61 -10.41 1.71 -21.73
C SER A 61 -11.07 2.18 -23.03
N GLN A 62 -12.31 2.67 -22.99
CA GLN A 62 -12.92 3.34 -24.15
C GLN A 62 -12.15 4.60 -24.60
N HIS A 63 -11.23 5.12 -23.78
CA HIS A 63 -10.37 6.25 -24.08
C HIS A 63 -8.92 5.84 -24.44
N ASP A 64 -8.65 4.57 -24.76
CA ASP A 64 -7.28 4.06 -24.97
C ASP A 64 -6.49 4.81 -26.08
N SER A 65 -7.17 5.34 -27.11
CA SER A 65 -6.54 6.20 -28.13
C SER A 65 -5.98 7.49 -27.54
N TRP A 66 -6.77 8.19 -26.73
CA TRP A 66 -6.35 9.39 -26.01
C TRP A 66 -5.27 9.08 -24.98
N ILE A 67 -5.39 7.97 -24.24
CA ILE A 67 -4.36 7.53 -23.29
C ILE A 67 -3.03 7.30 -24.01
N LYS A 68 -3.04 6.67 -25.19
CA LYS A 68 -1.83 6.45 -25.99
C LYS A 68 -1.20 7.79 -26.41
N GLN A 69 -1.99 8.70 -26.99
CA GLN A 69 -1.52 10.01 -27.41
C GLN A 69 -0.92 10.82 -26.25
N LEU A 70 -1.57 10.80 -25.08
CA LEU A 70 -1.07 11.51 -23.89
C LEU A 70 0.22 10.89 -23.36
N LYS A 71 0.36 9.56 -23.40
CA LYS A 71 1.62 8.88 -23.07
C LYS A 71 2.75 9.28 -24.01
N GLU A 72 2.48 9.38 -25.31
CA GLU A 72 3.43 9.86 -26.32
C GLU A 72 3.82 11.33 -26.08
N ALA A 73 2.91 12.15 -25.56
CA ALA A 73 3.18 13.52 -25.13
C ALA A 73 3.97 13.61 -23.79
N GLY A 74 4.33 12.49 -23.17
CA GLY A 74 5.13 12.44 -21.93
C GLY A 74 4.33 12.33 -20.63
N ILE A 75 3.00 12.22 -20.70
CA ILE A 75 2.14 12.01 -19.52
C ILE A 75 2.26 10.56 -19.05
N LYS A 76 2.53 10.35 -17.77
CA LYS A 76 2.60 9.00 -17.21
C LYS A 76 1.21 8.55 -16.75
N ILE A 77 0.64 7.54 -17.39
CA ILE A 77 -0.72 7.04 -17.07
C ILE A 77 -0.68 5.55 -16.71
N LYS A 78 -1.26 5.21 -15.56
CA LYS A 78 -1.41 3.85 -15.04
C LYS A 78 -2.88 3.48 -14.89
N GLN A 79 -3.31 2.43 -15.59
CA GLN A 79 -4.62 1.80 -15.39
C GLN A 79 -4.48 0.68 -14.37
N LEU A 80 -4.98 0.90 -13.15
CA LEU A 80 -4.84 -0.04 -12.03
C LEU A 80 -6.01 -1.02 -12.02
N ARG A 81 -5.73 -2.31 -12.28
CA ARG A 81 -6.72 -3.38 -12.19
C ARG A 81 -6.75 -3.96 -10.78
N MET A 82 -7.91 -3.97 -10.15
CA MET A 82 -8.10 -4.59 -8.84
C MET A 82 -8.12 -6.12 -8.96
N TRP A 83 -7.90 -6.83 -7.85
CA TRP A 83 -7.98 -8.29 -7.82
C TRP A 83 -9.35 -8.82 -8.27
N SER A 84 -10.41 -8.24 -7.72
CA SER A 84 -11.79 -8.55 -8.08
C SER A 84 -12.31 -7.57 -9.13
N PRO A 85 -12.99 -8.04 -10.19
CA PRO A 85 -13.61 -7.15 -11.19
C PRO A 85 -14.77 -6.31 -10.62
N LYS A 86 -15.23 -6.63 -9.41
CA LYS A 86 -16.26 -5.87 -8.67
C LYS A 86 -15.66 -4.76 -7.79
N ASN A 87 -14.34 -4.76 -7.61
CA ASN A 87 -13.65 -3.76 -6.81
C ASN A 87 -13.05 -2.68 -7.73
N TYR A 88 -12.88 -1.47 -7.19
CA TYR A 88 -12.38 -0.34 -7.95
C TYR A 88 -11.31 0.43 -7.16
N MET A 89 -10.30 0.95 -7.86
CA MET A 89 -9.53 2.08 -7.33
C MET A 89 -10.49 3.29 -7.37
N HIS A 90 -11.13 3.59 -6.24
CA HIS A 90 -12.26 4.50 -6.19
C HIS A 90 -11.93 5.89 -5.63
N HIS A 91 -10.66 6.24 -5.51
CA HIS A 91 -10.24 7.59 -5.13
C HIS A 91 -10.71 8.63 -6.14
N LYS A 92 -10.84 9.89 -5.71
CA LYS A 92 -11.01 11.06 -6.57
C LYS A 92 -10.24 12.24 -5.98
N PHE A 93 -8.93 12.24 -6.21
CA PHE A 93 -8.09 13.35 -5.80
C PHE A 93 -7.08 13.77 -6.85
N CYS A 94 -6.61 15.00 -6.74
CA CYS A 94 -5.54 15.57 -7.55
C CYS A 94 -4.67 16.49 -6.68
N ILE A 95 -3.36 16.28 -6.70
CA ILE A 95 -2.38 17.13 -6.04
C ILE A 95 -1.65 17.95 -7.10
N ILE A 96 -1.58 19.26 -6.89
CA ILE A 96 -0.95 20.22 -7.79
C ILE A 96 0.20 20.91 -7.05
N ASP A 97 1.39 20.83 -7.64
CA ASP A 97 2.63 21.48 -7.19
C ASP A 97 2.96 21.25 -5.71
N LYS A 98 2.50 20.12 -5.13
CA LYS A 98 2.64 19.77 -3.70
C LYS A 98 2.03 20.78 -2.73
N ARG A 99 1.18 21.70 -3.21
CA ARG A 99 0.64 22.83 -2.43
C ARG A 99 -0.87 22.93 -2.44
N LYS A 100 -1.52 22.23 -3.38
CA LYS A 100 -2.98 22.24 -3.54
C LYS A 100 -3.48 20.81 -3.73
N LEU A 101 -4.45 20.42 -2.92
CA LEU A 101 -5.18 19.16 -3.03
C LEU A 101 -6.62 19.46 -3.44
N LEU A 102 -7.05 18.83 -4.52
CA LEU A 102 -8.44 18.69 -4.92
C LEU A 102 -8.90 17.29 -4.50
N ILE A 103 -9.91 17.17 -3.64
CA ILE A 103 -10.41 15.86 -3.18
C ILE A 103 -11.91 15.90 -2.94
N GLY A 104 -12.63 14.83 -3.26
CA GLY A 104 -14.05 14.74 -2.99
C GLY A 104 -14.70 13.49 -3.57
N SER A 105 -15.99 13.56 -3.83
CA SER A 105 -16.75 12.46 -4.43
C SER A 105 -16.79 12.53 -5.97
N PHE A 106 -16.55 13.74 -6.54
CA PHE A 106 -16.69 14.04 -7.97
C PHE A 106 -15.73 13.24 -8.86
N ASN A 107 -16.26 12.32 -9.67
CA ASN A 107 -15.49 11.66 -10.73
C ASN A 107 -15.26 12.61 -11.92
N TRP A 108 -14.13 12.48 -12.62
CA TRP A 108 -13.78 13.35 -13.74
C TRP A 108 -14.40 12.87 -15.06
N SER A 109 -15.68 12.55 -15.00
CA SER A 109 -16.47 11.95 -16.08
C SER A 109 -17.65 12.85 -16.43
N LYS A 110 -18.13 12.79 -17.69
CA LYS A 110 -19.25 13.64 -18.15
C LYS A 110 -20.51 13.53 -17.26
N ASN A 111 -20.80 12.34 -16.73
CA ASN A 111 -22.00 12.09 -15.93
C ASN A 111 -21.95 12.66 -14.50
N ALA A 112 -20.76 12.96 -13.96
CA ALA A 112 -20.65 13.42 -12.58
C ALA A 112 -21.33 14.78 -12.35
N ASN A 113 -21.48 15.60 -13.39
CA ASN A 113 -22.20 16.87 -13.32
C ASN A 113 -23.71 16.72 -13.04
N ASN A 114 -24.27 15.52 -13.22
CA ASN A 114 -25.69 15.24 -12.96
C ASN A 114 -25.93 14.62 -11.57
N ASN A 115 -24.88 14.39 -10.79
CA ASN A 115 -24.95 13.77 -9.47
C ASN A 115 -24.80 14.81 -8.36
N PHE A 116 -25.28 14.49 -7.15
CA PHE A 116 -24.92 15.25 -5.95
C PHE A 116 -23.50 14.85 -5.52
N GLU A 117 -22.55 15.74 -5.78
CA GLU A 117 -21.12 15.51 -5.56
C GLU A 117 -20.49 16.73 -4.88
N ASN A 118 -19.36 16.53 -4.20
CA ASN A 118 -18.57 17.61 -3.63
C ASN A 118 -17.11 17.57 -4.13
N LEU A 119 -16.46 18.73 -4.08
CA LEU A 119 -15.03 18.88 -4.27
C LEU A 119 -14.47 19.86 -3.24
N MET A 120 -13.44 19.46 -2.51
CA MET A 120 -12.71 20.30 -1.58
C MET A 120 -11.40 20.76 -2.22
N GLU A 121 -11.10 22.04 -2.07
CA GLU A 121 -9.83 22.68 -2.37
C GLU A 121 -9.08 22.90 -1.05
N LEU A 122 -8.01 22.16 -0.85
CA LEU A 122 -7.22 22.19 0.38
C LEU A 122 -5.78 22.63 0.09
N TYR A 123 -5.21 23.38 1.02
CA TYR A 123 -3.84 23.92 0.95
C TYR A 123 -2.99 23.51 2.16
N ASP A 124 -3.51 22.60 2.98
CA ASP A 124 -2.90 22.15 4.22
C ASP A 124 -1.90 21.02 3.95
N GLU A 125 -0.62 21.25 4.25
CA GLU A 125 0.44 20.27 4.03
C GLU A 125 0.24 18.99 4.84
N SER A 126 -0.38 19.07 6.03
CA SER A 126 -0.69 17.91 6.88
C SER A 126 -1.66 16.93 6.23
N ILE A 127 -2.46 17.39 5.26
CA ILE A 127 -3.39 16.54 4.49
C ILE A 127 -2.80 16.20 3.11
N ILE A 128 -2.08 17.16 2.51
CA ILE A 128 -1.47 16.99 1.19
C ILE A 128 -0.40 15.90 1.22
N ASN A 129 0.46 15.87 2.25
CA ASN A 129 1.57 14.92 2.30
C ASN A 129 1.08 13.47 2.38
N PRO A 130 0.23 13.07 3.35
CA PRO A 130 -0.31 11.71 3.38
C PRO A 130 -1.08 11.32 2.09
N THR A 131 -1.77 12.28 1.45
CA THR A 131 -2.43 12.02 0.16
C THR A 131 -1.43 11.76 -0.97
N ARG A 132 -0.26 12.41 -0.93
CA ARG A 132 0.84 12.14 -1.87
C ARG A 132 1.49 10.79 -1.60
N ASP A 133 1.54 10.36 -0.35
CA ASP A 133 2.07 9.05 0.03
C ASP A 133 1.12 7.94 -0.43
N GLU A 134 -0.19 8.10 -0.24
CA GLU A 134 -1.21 7.24 -0.86
C GLU A 134 -1.09 7.22 -2.40
N PHE A 135 -0.87 8.37 -3.05
CA PHE A 135 -0.61 8.38 -4.50
C PHE A 135 0.62 7.55 -4.87
N SER A 136 1.70 7.69 -4.10
CA SER A 136 2.96 6.97 -4.33
C SER A 136 2.77 5.47 -4.14
N TYR A 137 2.00 5.06 -3.13
CA TYR A 137 1.55 3.68 -2.92
C TYR A 137 0.78 3.15 -4.15
N LEU A 138 -0.27 3.85 -4.59
CA LEU A 138 -1.05 3.47 -5.78
C LEU A 138 -0.19 3.38 -7.04
N TRP A 139 0.78 4.29 -7.19
CA TRP A 139 1.74 4.30 -8.29
C TRP A 139 2.69 3.09 -8.25
N GLY A 140 3.12 2.69 -7.05
CA GLY A 140 3.99 1.53 -6.81
C GLY A 140 3.28 0.17 -6.89
N LEU A 141 1.95 0.12 -6.75
CA LEU A 141 1.19 -1.14 -6.76
C LEU A 141 1.52 -2.03 -7.95
N ASN A 142 1.92 -3.27 -7.69
CA ASN A 142 2.15 -4.28 -8.71
C ASN A 142 1.18 -5.46 -8.49
N LYS A 143 1.28 -6.48 -9.35
CA LYS A 143 0.38 -7.65 -9.29
C LYS A 143 0.44 -8.35 -7.92
N LYS A 144 1.64 -8.54 -7.34
CA LYS A 144 1.80 -9.18 -6.03
C LYS A 144 1.12 -8.38 -4.90
N THR A 145 1.25 -7.05 -4.90
CA THR A 145 0.58 -6.22 -3.88
C THR A 145 -0.95 -6.25 -4.03
N ILE A 146 -1.45 -6.27 -5.27
CA ILE A 146 -2.89 -6.36 -5.53
C ILE A 146 -3.45 -7.73 -5.10
N GLU A 147 -2.65 -8.79 -5.21
CA GLU A 147 -2.99 -10.14 -4.71
C GLU A 147 -3.15 -10.20 -3.19
N LEU A 148 -2.63 -9.24 -2.41
CA LEU A 148 -2.92 -9.14 -0.96
C LEU A 148 -4.41 -8.88 -0.68
N GLN A 149 -5.16 -8.36 -1.65
CA GLN A 149 -6.62 -8.24 -1.52
C GLN A 149 -7.33 -9.59 -1.67
N LYS A 150 -6.66 -10.62 -2.19
CA LYS A 150 -7.18 -11.98 -2.34
C LYS A 150 -7.03 -12.72 -1.01
N GLN A 151 -7.92 -12.42 -0.08
CA GLN A 151 -8.02 -13.14 1.17
C GLN A 151 -9.02 -14.27 1.02
N LEU A 152 -8.56 -15.49 1.31
CA LEU A 152 -9.42 -16.66 1.35
C LEU A 152 -10.23 -16.65 2.65
N LYS A 153 -11.31 -17.44 2.68
CA LYS A 153 -12.09 -17.64 3.90
C LYS A 153 -11.61 -18.90 4.60
N CYS A 154 -11.42 -18.80 5.91
CA CYS A 154 -11.13 -19.93 6.77
C CYS A 154 -12.27 -20.96 6.67
N PRO A 155 -11.96 -22.26 6.52
CA PRO A 155 -12.98 -23.30 6.43
C PRO A 155 -13.80 -23.45 7.73
N ALA A 156 -13.19 -23.15 8.89
CA ALA A 156 -13.83 -23.27 10.20
C ALA A 156 -14.74 -22.06 10.51
N CYS A 157 -14.16 -20.86 10.67
CA CYS A 157 -14.90 -19.68 11.12
C CYS A 157 -15.36 -18.74 10.00
N ARG A 158 -15.04 -19.01 8.74
CA ARG A 158 -15.39 -18.18 7.55
C ARG A 158 -14.81 -16.75 7.53
N GLU A 159 -14.02 -16.39 8.53
CA GLU A 159 -13.20 -15.17 8.53
C GLU A 159 -12.05 -15.24 7.53
N ARG A 160 -11.36 -14.13 7.33
CA ARG A 160 -10.27 -14.04 6.36
C ARG A 160 -9.03 -14.80 6.84
N THR A 161 -8.33 -15.45 5.92
CA THR A 161 -6.98 -15.97 6.16
C THR A 161 -5.93 -15.03 5.59
N PHE A 162 -4.75 -15.05 6.20
CA PHE A 162 -3.64 -14.20 5.84
C PHE A 162 -2.37 -15.01 5.67
N LYS A 163 -1.50 -14.57 4.78
CA LYS A 163 -0.19 -15.21 4.55
C LYS A 163 0.83 -14.54 5.46
N LEU A 164 1.29 -15.26 6.48
CA LEU A 164 2.29 -14.83 7.44
C LEU A 164 3.64 -15.42 7.02
N LEU A 165 4.65 -14.57 6.88
CA LEU A 165 6.05 -15.00 6.79
C LEU A 165 6.60 -15.08 8.21
N ILE A 166 7.10 -16.25 8.58
CA ILE A 166 7.82 -16.47 9.84
C ILE A 166 9.30 -16.61 9.49
N VAL A 167 10.13 -15.81 10.13
CA VAL A 167 11.58 -15.76 9.91
C VAL A 167 12.27 -16.24 11.18
N HIS A 168 13.19 -17.18 11.05
CA HIS A 168 13.93 -17.77 12.16
C HIS A 168 15.39 -18.01 11.78
N LEU A 169 16.32 -17.71 12.68
CA LEU A 169 17.73 -18.05 12.51
C LEU A 169 17.98 -19.44 13.11
N LYS A 170 18.41 -20.38 12.27
CA LYS A 170 18.81 -21.73 12.69
C LYS A 170 20.33 -21.86 12.69
N ALA A 171 20.83 -22.66 13.61
CA ALA A 171 22.22 -23.09 13.68
C ALA A 171 22.25 -24.62 13.77
N GLU A 172 22.85 -25.27 12.76
CA GLU A 172 23.03 -26.73 12.71
C GLU A 172 24.46 -27.03 12.26
N ASP A 173 25.16 -27.93 12.98
CA ASP A 173 26.51 -28.40 12.63
C ASP A 173 27.49 -27.26 12.24
N ASP A 174 27.60 -26.23 13.09
CA ASP A 174 28.42 -25.01 12.90
C ASP A 174 28.05 -24.13 11.68
N HIS A 175 26.89 -24.37 11.05
CA HIS A 175 26.37 -23.54 9.97
C HIS A 175 25.09 -22.84 10.38
N GLU A 176 25.04 -21.53 10.18
CA GLU A 176 23.83 -20.75 10.37
C GLU A 176 23.10 -20.53 9.05
N TYR A 177 21.78 -20.51 9.11
CA TYR A 177 20.93 -20.14 8.00
C TYR A 177 19.61 -19.53 8.48
N THR A 178 19.01 -18.67 7.65
CA THR A 178 17.69 -18.12 7.91
C THR A 178 16.64 -19.05 7.31
N GLU A 179 15.76 -19.60 8.14
CA GLU A 179 14.54 -20.27 7.72
C GLU A 179 13.42 -19.24 7.51
N CYS A 180 12.89 -19.20 6.29
CA CYS A 180 11.72 -18.39 5.92
C CYS A 180 10.54 -19.31 5.63
N LYS A 181 9.58 -19.38 6.54
CA LYS A 181 8.38 -20.21 6.40
C LYS A 181 7.16 -19.34 6.11
N ILE A 182 6.42 -19.65 5.05
CA ILE A 182 5.18 -18.94 4.72
C ILE A 182 4.01 -19.84 5.07
N VAL A 183 3.13 -19.34 5.92
CA VAL A 183 1.93 -20.03 6.39
C VAL A 183 0.67 -19.23 6.11
N SER A 184 -0.46 -19.90 5.89
CA SER A 184 -1.79 -19.31 5.88
C SER A 184 -2.37 -19.40 7.29
N VAL A 185 -2.63 -18.28 7.95
CA VAL A 185 -3.16 -18.21 9.32
C VAL A 185 -4.57 -17.62 9.36
N CYS A 186 -5.34 -18.02 10.37
CA CYS A 186 -6.60 -17.38 10.74
C CYS A 186 -6.61 -17.02 12.22
N GLY A 187 -7.38 -16.00 12.62
CA GLY A 187 -7.44 -15.56 14.02
C GLY A 187 -8.27 -16.42 14.96
N CYS A 188 -9.05 -17.39 14.45
CA CYS A 188 -10.07 -18.10 15.23
C CYS A 188 -9.62 -19.42 15.87
N GLU A 189 -8.61 -20.09 15.32
CA GLU A 189 -7.95 -21.27 15.89
C GLU A 189 -6.46 -21.13 15.55
N ASP A 190 -5.54 -21.61 16.40
CA ASP A 190 -4.10 -21.63 16.10
C ASP A 190 -3.75 -22.69 15.04
N LYS A 191 -4.63 -22.84 14.05
CA LYS A 191 -4.44 -23.65 12.86
C LYS A 191 -3.85 -22.77 11.77
N TYR A 192 -2.87 -23.35 11.10
CA TYR A 192 -2.24 -22.79 9.91
C TYR A 192 -2.12 -23.86 8.82
N GLU A 193 -1.89 -23.40 7.60
CA GLU A 193 -1.55 -24.24 6.45
C GLU A 193 -0.18 -23.83 5.94
N ASP A 194 0.72 -24.79 5.76
CA ASP A 194 2.04 -24.56 5.17
C ASP A 194 1.91 -24.26 3.67
N LEU A 195 2.44 -23.12 3.25
CA LEU A 195 2.39 -22.68 1.86
C LEU A 195 3.74 -22.78 1.16
N ASP A 196 4.81 -22.38 1.85
CA ASP A 196 6.17 -22.32 1.29
C ASP A 196 7.21 -22.39 2.41
N ARG A 197 8.42 -22.83 2.07
CA ARG A 197 9.57 -22.84 2.99
C ARG A 197 10.85 -22.68 2.19
N GLU A 198 11.68 -21.71 2.56
CA GLU A 198 12.96 -21.41 1.92
C GLU A 198 14.05 -21.23 2.99
N TYR A 199 15.28 -21.65 2.68
CA TYR A 199 16.46 -21.43 3.51
C TYR A 199 17.40 -20.46 2.82
N ILE A 200 17.72 -19.36 3.50
CA ILE A 200 18.45 -18.22 2.95
C ILE A 200 19.66 -17.93 3.85
N ASN A 201 20.59 -17.11 3.37
CA ASN A 201 21.74 -16.65 4.15
C ASN A 201 21.32 -16.01 5.51
N PRO A 202 22.09 -16.21 6.60
CA PRO A 202 21.84 -15.61 7.92
C PRO A 202 21.65 -14.09 7.93
N SER A 203 22.33 -13.39 7.01
CA SER A 203 22.20 -11.92 6.90
C SER A 203 20.77 -11.46 6.64
N PHE A 204 19.90 -12.30 6.08
CA PHE A 204 18.48 -11.99 5.91
C PHE A 204 17.79 -11.80 7.26
N TYR A 205 17.95 -12.74 8.20
CA TYR A 205 17.41 -12.62 9.56
C TYR A 205 17.93 -11.36 10.26
N HIS A 206 19.25 -11.15 10.28
CA HIS A 206 19.82 -9.99 10.96
C HIS A 206 19.37 -8.67 10.35
N SER A 207 19.19 -8.60 9.03
CA SER A 207 18.69 -7.40 8.36
C SER A 207 17.27 -7.08 8.77
N ILE A 208 16.36 -8.06 8.81
CA ILE A 208 14.96 -7.80 9.18
C ILE A 208 14.82 -7.46 10.67
N VAL A 209 15.60 -8.10 11.53
CA VAL A 209 15.66 -7.77 12.96
C VAL A 209 16.16 -6.35 13.15
N SER A 210 17.27 -5.97 12.49
CA SER A 210 17.83 -4.61 12.60
C SER A 210 16.83 -3.53 12.15
N ILE A 211 16.05 -3.80 11.09
CA ILE A 211 14.98 -2.90 10.65
C ILE A 211 13.92 -2.79 11.75
N ALA A 212 13.41 -3.92 12.26
CA ALA A 212 12.37 -3.92 13.29
C ALA A 212 12.81 -3.22 14.59
N GLU A 213 14.02 -3.50 15.07
CA GLU A 213 14.60 -2.87 16.27
C GLU A 213 14.75 -1.36 16.10
N TYR A 214 15.29 -0.90 14.96
CA TYR A 214 15.41 0.53 14.67
C TYR A 214 14.05 1.24 14.77
N TYR A 215 13.03 0.72 14.11
CA TYR A 215 11.71 1.34 14.10
C TYR A 215 11.00 1.26 15.45
N ASN A 216 11.19 0.17 16.22
CA ASN A 216 10.68 0.07 17.58
C ASN A 216 11.30 1.13 18.49
N GLU A 217 12.63 1.30 18.45
CA GLU A 217 13.33 2.33 19.24
C GLU A 217 12.85 3.75 18.88
N GLN A 218 12.71 4.05 17.58
CA GLN A 218 12.17 5.35 17.15
C GLN A 218 10.71 5.54 17.57
N THR A 219 9.90 4.48 17.56
CA THR A 219 8.50 4.54 17.98
C THR A 219 8.38 4.90 19.47
N ASP A 220 9.23 4.32 20.32
CA ASP A 220 9.25 4.65 21.75
C ASP A 220 9.58 6.14 21.97
N HIS A 221 10.55 6.68 21.23
CA HIS A 221 10.92 8.10 21.28
C HIS A 221 9.85 9.05 20.74
N LEU A 222 9.04 8.60 19.78
CA LEU A 222 8.01 9.39 19.11
C LEU A 222 6.59 9.15 19.64
N SER A 223 6.46 8.40 20.73
CA SER A 223 5.15 8.02 21.31
C SER A 223 4.24 9.20 21.64
N ASP A 224 4.81 10.35 22.00
CA ASP A 224 4.08 11.60 22.27
C ASP A 224 3.84 12.49 21.02
N PHE A 225 4.32 12.08 19.85
CA PHE A 225 4.30 12.86 18.60
C PHE A 225 3.55 12.12 17.48
N PRO A 226 2.20 12.09 17.51
CA PRO A 226 1.40 11.26 16.61
C PRO A 226 1.59 11.57 15.12
N GLU A 227 1.87 12.82 14.74
CA GLU A 227 2.16 13.17 13.34
C GLU A 227 3.49 12.60 12.85
N GLN A 228 4.52 12.56 13.72
CA GLN A 228 5.83 12.01 13.40
C GLN A 228 5.80 10.49 13.43
N LEU A 229 5.02 9.91 14.34
CA LEU A 229 4.79 8.48 14.43
C LEU A 229 4.11 7.94 13.17
N ALA A 230 3.13 8.66 12.61
CA ALA A 230 2.50 8.28 11.34
C ALA A 230 3.50 8.27 10.17
N ILE A 231 4.43 9.24 10.11
CA ILE A 231 5.50 9.28 9.11
C ILE A 231 6.43 8.08 9.29
N LEU A 232 6.82 7.79 10.54
CA LEU A 232 7.68 6.66 10.88
C LEU A 232 7.03 5.31 10.50
N GLU A 233 5.73 5.13 10.74
CA GLU A 233 4.97 3.94 10.35
C GLU A 233 4.98 3.72 8.83
N GLU A 234 4.89 4.79 8.04
CA GLU A 234 4.97 4.74 6.58
C GLU A 234 6.38 4.39 6.09
N GLU A 235 7.42 4.94 6.73
CA GLU A 235 8.82 4.59 6.45
C GLU A 235 9.09 3.12 6.78
N TYR A 236 8.58 2.62 7.91
CA TYR A 236 8.69 1.22 8.30
C TYR A 236 8.01 0.28 7.30
N ASP A 237 6.79 0.63 6.87
CA ASP A 237 6.06 -0.12 5.84
C ASP A 237 6.82 -0.18 4.51
N TYR A 238 7.42 0.95 4.10
CA TYR A 238 8.24 1.02 2.89
C TYR A 238 9.46 0.11 2.97
N ASP A 239 10.22 0.17 4.07
CA ASP A 239 11.45 -0.59 4.25
C ASP A 239 11.19 -2.08 4.32
N ILE A 240 10.18 -2.53 5.06
CA ILE A 240 9.78 -3.94 5.09
C ILE A 240 9.32 -4.40 3.71
N LYS A 241 8.46 -3.65 3.02
CA LYS A 241 8.01 -4.01 1.67
C LYS A 241 9.16 -4.08 0.66
N LYS A 242 10.14 -3.20 0.77
CA LYS A 242 11.36 -3.23 -0.05
C LYS A 242 12.21 -4.44 0.29
N PHE A 243 12.39 -4.73 1.58
CA PHE A 243 13.12 -5.89 2.06
C PHE A 243 12.52 -7.20 1.54
N LEU A 244 11.19 -7.35 1.61
CA LEU A 244 10.45 -8.51 1.13
C LEU A 244 10.57 -8.76 -0.38
N GLN A 245 11.02 -7.78 -1.18
CA GLN A 245 11.30 -8.00 -2.62
C GLN A 245 12.50 -8.93 -2.85
N GLN A 246 13.34 -9.13 -1.84
CA GLN A 246 14.47 -10.06 -1.91
C GLN A 246 14.02 -11.52 -1.87
N LEU A 247 12.83 -11.81 -1.33
CA LEU A 247 12.27 -13.16 -1.31
C LEU A 247 11.83 -13.58 -2.72
N GLN A 248 12.28 -14.76 -3.13
CA GLN A 248 11.88 -15.36 -4.40
C GLN A 248 10.54 -16.11 -4.32
N SER A 249 9.67 -15.74 -3.37
CA SER A 249 8.37 -16.39 -3.22
C SER A 249 7.34 -15.91 -4.24
N GLN A 250 6.51 -16.85 -4.70
CA GLN A 250 5.30 -16.56 -5.47
C GLN A 250 4.19 -15.94 -4.63
N PHE A 251 4.27 -16.05 -3.30
CA PHE A 251 3.24 -15.58 -2.39
C PHE A 251 3.42 -14.09 -2.04
N SER A 252 2.30 -13.39 -2.00
CA SER A 252 2.19 -12.04 -1.44
C SER A 252 2.12 -12.12 0.10
N ILE A 253 3.02 -11.47 0.82
CA ILE A 253 3.09 -11.53 2.29
C ILE A 253 2.20 -10.47 2.93
N HIS A 254 1.31 -10.88 3.84
CA HIS A 254 0.41 -9.98 4.57
C HIS A 254 1.02 -9.48 5.88
N ALA A 255 1.87 -10.29 6.51
CA ALA A 255 2.57 -9.92 7.73
C ALA A 255 3.87 -10.69 7.84
N VAL A 256 4.78 -10.15 8.65
CA VAL A 256 6.06 -10.79 8.98
C VAL A 256 6.16 -10.96 10.47
N ALA A 257 6.61 -12.13 10.91
CA ALA A 257 6.86 -12.46 12.29
C ALA A 257 8.25 -13.08 12.48
N LEU A 258 8.76 -12.93 13.70
CA LEU A 258 9.98 -13.56 14.17
C LEU A 258 9.63 -14.71 15.11
N LEU A 259 10.33 -15.83 14.99
CA LEU A 259 10.23 -16.92 15.96
C LEU A 259 11.24 -16.70 17.09
N GLU A 260 10.74 -16.59 18.32
CA GLU A 260 11.51 -16.32 19.54
C GLU A 260 11.32 -17.43 20.57
N TYR A 261 12.35 -17.68 21.38
CA TYR A 261 12.30 -18.62 22.50
C TYR A 261 12.19 -17.85 23.82
N ASN A 262 11.04 -17.94 24.47
CA ASN A 262 10.79 -17.31 25.76
C ASN A 262 11.11 -18.28 26.89
N SER A 263 12.18 -18.02 27.62
CA SER A 263 12.52 -18.76 28.85
C SER A 263 11.69 -18.23 30.02
N ILE A 264 10.54 -18.85 30.29
CA ILE A 264 9.57 -18.33 31.28
C ILE A 264 9.75 -18.95 32.69
N SER A 265 10.62 -19.96 32.90
CA SER A 265 10.76 -20.59 34.22
C SER A 265 12.19 -20.77 34.72
N MET A 266 12.37 -20.70 36.06
CA MET A 266 13.59 -21.11 36.77
C MET A 266 13.85 -22.63 36.66
N ASP A 267 12.94 -23.36 36.01
CA ASP A 267 12.86 -24.80 35.92
C ASP A 267 13.38 -25.31 34.55
N GLY A 268 13.72 -24.39 33.63
CA GLY A 268 14.34 -24.69 32.34
C GLY A 268 13.38 -25.03 31.20
N GLU A 269 12.08 -25.00 31.42
CA GLU A 269 11.08 -25.13 30.35
C GLU A 269 10.74 -23.72 29.82
N GLY A 270 11.17 -23.44 28.59
CA GLY A 270 10.77 -22.27 27.81
C GLY A 270 9.86 -22.66 26.64
N GLU A 271 9.06 -21.70 26.19
CA GLU A 271 8.10 -21.86 25.10
C GLU A 271 8.51 -21.04 23.89
N TRP A 272 8.31 -21.61 22.70
CA TRP A 272 8.47 -20.88 21.46
C TRP A 272 7.24 -20.02 21.20
N SER A 273 7.45 -18.77 20.82
CA SER A 273 6.40 -17.84 20.40
C SER A 273 6.79 -17.16 19.11
N THR A 274 5.78 -16.81 18.32
CA THR A 274 5.97 -16.08 17.07
C THR A 274 5.41 -14.67 17.19
N GLU A 275 6.26 -13.67 17.15
CA GLU A 275 5.91 -12.25 17.34
C GLU A 275 5.81 -11.53 15.99
N VAL A 276 4.66 -10.92 15.70
CA VAL A 276 4.41 -10.20 14.45
C VAL A 276 5.00 -8.81 14.52
N ILE A 277 6.08 -8.59 13.78
CA ILE A 277 6.80 -7.30 13.70
C ILE A 277 6.20 -6.33 12.68
N TRP A 278 5.56 -6.84 11.62
CA TRP A 278 4.98 -5.98 10.58
C TRP A 278 3.69 -6.55 10.00
N LYS A 279 2.75 -5.66 9.63
CA LYS A 279 1.48 -5.99 9.00
C LYS A 279 1.20 -5.04 7.84
N ASP A 280 0.87 -5.60 6.68
CA ASP A 280 0.28 -4.81 5.59
C ASP A 280 -1.12 -4.32 5.99
N ARG A 281 -1.56 -3.19 5.41
CA ARG A 281 -2.89 -2.62 5.66
C ARG A 281 -4.06 -3.57 5.37
N PHE A 282 -3.86 -4.61 4.56
CA PHE A 282 -4.88 -5.63 4.34
C PHE A 282 -4.94 -6.67 5.47
N ALA A 283 -3.98 -6.72 6.38
CA ALA A 283 -3.79 -7.76 7.40
C ALA A 283 -4.43 -7.48 8.77
N PHE A 284 -5.52 -6.70 8.81
CA PHE A 284 -6.16 -6.21 10.06
C PHE A 284 -6.63 -7.30 11.04
N GLY A 285 -6.80 -8.55 10.59
CA GLY A 285 -7.28 -9.66 11.41
C GLY A 285 -6.19 -10.57 11.98
N ILE A 286 -4.92 -10.30 11.73
CA ILE A 286 -3.81 -11.11 12.27
C ILE A 286 -3.57 -10.74 13.74
N LYS A 287 -3.37 -11.74 14.60
CA LYS A 287 -2.97 -11.56 16.02
C LYS A 287 -1.61 -10.84 16.13
N ARG A 288 -1.24 -10.35 17.31
CA ARG A 288 0.11 -9.78 17.54
C ARG A 288 1.16 -10.87 17.73
N SER A 289 0.76 -11.95 18.38
CA SER A 289 1.59 -13.12 18.61
C SER A 289 0.80 -14.40 18.42
N PHE A 290 1.53 -15.51 18.27
CA PHE A 290 1.01 -16.86 18.22
C PHE A 290 1.86 -17.74 19.14
N GLU A 291 1.20 -18.58 19.93
CA GLU A 291 1.86 -19.55 20.82
C GLU A 291 2.27 -20.81 20.03
N GLY A 292 3.45 -21.35 20.33
CA GLY A 292 4.01 -22.51 19.65
C GLY A 292 4.90 -22.14 18.47
N SER A 293 5.63 -23.14 17.96
CA SER A 293 6.69 -22.92 16.99
C SER A 293 6.28 -23.04 15.52
N PHE A 294 4.99 -23.26 15.20
CA PHE A 294 4.55 -23.57 13.84
C PHE A 294 5.30 -24.74 13.19
N ASP A 295 5.62 -25.81 13.92
CA ASP A 295 6.50 -26.90 13.45
C ASP A 295 7.83 -26.39 12.88
N LEU A 296 8.29 -25.23 13.35
CA LEU A 296 9.67 -24.78 13.24
C LEU A 296 10.37 -25.37 14.46
N ILE A 297 11.29 -26.30 14.23
CA ILE A 297 12.39 -26.78 15.09
C ILE A 297 13.09 -27.81 14.20
#